data_AF-A0A0G0YZY1-F1
#
_entry.id   AF-A0A0G0YZY1-F1
#
_cell.length_a   1.000
_cell.length_b   1.000
_cell.length_c   1.000
_cell.angle_alpha   90.00
_cell.angle_beta   90.00
_cell.angle_gamma   90.00
#
_symmetry.space_group_name_H-M   'P 1'
#
loop_
_entity.id
_entity.type
_entity.pdbx_description
1 polymer ?
#
loop_
_entity_poly.entity_id
_entity_poly.type
_entity_poly.pdbx_seq_one_letter_code
_entity_poly.pdbx_strand_id
1 'polypeptide(L)'
;MLFIASTAIFVAAVVPLLMYTAGYRLTSELKITKTGGLFITAPQVNSDIFVDNIFKKKTNFLQNNLFIQNLTPRSYSVLVAKEGYWPWFKKIEVEPKMVAEARAFMVPQDPKWDIIANGRKFVSIQISPDQKTIAVLDEKGNGNYHLIFYLAETNSILVEDDGQTKSALSFPSKNINLLWLDNKTFVQSRTKIAEAALDFEKKTVKASLIAKLPQEFQTGEPSQLEEKKIISSSEKTAVTVNSQNNEIQAQWLDKETRLPYYFEGKEMTLLKSQFHIDKIAFFPYREDVIIFAADTQGIFALEFDNRNNSRLVQPVYKGKKPNFVVSEKDGKIYLIDESVFFSTKL
;
A
#
# COMPACT_ATOMS: atom_id res chain seq x y z
N MET A 1 45.56 36.55 40.24
CA MET A 1 46.05 35.71 39.11
C MET A 1 45.20 34.46 38.90
N LEU A 2 44.90 33.66 39.93
CA LEU A 2 44.08 32.44 39.80
C LEU A 2 42.70 32.69 39.16
N PHE A 3 42.01 33.77 39.56
CA PHE A 3 40.72 34.15 38.97
C PHE A 3 40.81 34.40 37.47
N ILE A 4 41.78 35.21 37.02
CA ILE A 4 41.98 35.54 35.60
C ILE A 4 42.29 34.27 34.79
N ALA A 5 43.16 33.41 35.30
CA ALA A 5 43.50 32.14 34.66
C ALA A 5 42.28 31.20 34.55
N SER A 6 41.48 31.10 35.62
CA SER A 6 40.28 30.26 35.64
C SER A 6 39.21 30.76 34.68
N THR A 7 39.00 32.08 34.60
CA THR A 7 38.08 32.70 33.65
C THR A 7 38.52 32.47 32.20
N ALA A 8 39.81 32.60 31.89
CA ALA A 8 40.34 32.34 30.56
C ALA A 8 40.14 30.86 30.15
N ILE A 9 40.40 29.92 31.06
CA ILE A 9 40.17 28.48 30.84
C ILE A 9 38.68 28.21 30.62
N PHE A 10 37.80 28.81 31.43
CA PHE A 10 36.36 28.64 31.29
C PHE A 10 35.87 29.12 29.92
N VAL A 11 36.26 30.33 29.50
CA VAL A 11 35.88 30.87 28.17
C VAL A 11 36.43 29.97 27.05
N ALA A 12 37.67 29.50 27.16
CA ALA A 12 38.28 28.60 26.19
C ALA A 12 37.57 27.23 26.11
N ALA A 13 37.02 26.72 27.22
CA ALA A 13 36.29 25.45 27.26
C ALA A 13 34.82 25.59 26.83
N VAL A 14 34.18 26.72 27.14
CA VAL A 14 32.78 26.98 26.80
C VAL A 14 32.58 27.09 25.29
N VAL A 15 33.51 27.68 24.54
CA VAL A 15 33.35 27.83 23.08
C VAL A 15 33.27 26.47 22.35
N PRO A 16 34.21 25.51 22.53
CA PRO A 16 34.08 24.16 21.98
C PRO A 16 32.84 23.41 22.49
N LEU A 17 32.46 23.60 23.76
CA LEU A 17 31.27 22.98 24.33
C LEU A 17 29.99 23.49 23.65
N LEU A 18 29.84 24.80 23.48
CA LEU A 18 28.71 25.41 22.79
C LEU A 18 28.63 24.98 21.32
N MET A 19 29.79 24.88 20.66
CA MET A 19 29.88 24.32 19.31
C MET A 19 29.42 22.86 19.29
N TYR A 20 29.88 22.04 20.24
CA TYR A 20 29.47 20.64 20.35
C TYR A 20 27.96 20.50 20.55
N THR A 21 27.35 21.30 21.43
CA THR A 21 25.90 21.30 21.70
C THR A 21 25.08 21.86 20.54
N ALA A 22 25.64 22.79 19.76
CA ALA A 22 25.02 23.33 18.56
C ALA A 22 25.14 22.41 17.32
N GLY A 23 25.67 21.19 17.52
CA GLY A 23 25.79 20.15 16.48
C GLY A 23 27.03 20.27 15.61
N TYR A 24 28.05 21.04 16.03
CA TYR A 24 29.33 21.08 15.33
C TYR A 24 30.22 19.90 15.76
N ARG A 25 30.92 19.32 14.79
CA ARG A 25 31.93 18.27 14.98
C ARG A 25 33.17 18.60 14.16
N LEU A 26 34.34 18.26 14.71
CA LEU A 26 35.60 18.30 13.99
C LEU A 26 35.73 16.99 13.18
N THR A 27 35.89 17.09 11.87
CA THR A 27 36.09 15.92 11.00
C THR A 27 37.56 15.48 11.00
N SER A 28 37.83 14.31 10.43
CA SER A 28 39.19 13.76 10.27
C SER A 28 40.12 14.69 9.47
N GLU A 29 39.56 15.56 8.63
CA GLU A 29 40.28 16.58 7.84
C GLU A 29 40.45 17.91 8.60
N LEU A 30 40.24 17.93 9.93
CA LEU A 30 40.26 19.13 10.77
C LEU A 30 39.26 20.22 10.34
N LYS A 31 38.17 19.83 9.67
CA LYS A 31 37.09 20.77 9.30
C LYS A 31 35.98 20.74 10.34
N ILE A 32 35.50 21.91 10.73
CA ILE A 32 34.32 22.04 11.59
C ILE A 32 33.08 21.93 10.70
N THR A 33 32.27 20.89 10.89
CA THR A 33 31.03 20.66 10.14
C THR A 33 29.84 20.53 11.08
N LYS A 34 28.67 20.96 10.62
CA LYS A 34 27.40 20.71 11.33
C LYS A 34 26.92 19.31 10.98
N THR A 35 26.58 18.49 11.96
CA THR A 35 26.08 17.14 11.72
C THR A 35 24.57 17.09 11.49
N GLY A 36 24.11 16.04 10.84
CA GLY A 36 22.71 15.65 10.78
C GLY A 36 22.44 14.33 11.50
N GLY A 37 21.29 13.75 11.22
CA GLY A 37 20.90 12.42 11.69
C GLY A 37 20.19 11.60 10.63
N LEU A 38 20.02 10.32 10.90
CA LEU A 38 19.35 9.36 10.04
C LEU A 38 18.39 8.52 10.88
N PHE A 39 17.12 8.49 10.50
CA PHE A 39 16.08 7.70 11.16
C PHE A 39 15.47 6.70 10.17
N ILE A 40 15.71 5.42 10.40
CA ILE A 40 15.27 4.31 9.54
C ILE A 40 14.27 3.45 10.29
N THR A 41 13.12 3.17 9.67
CA THR A 41 12.13 2.23 10.21
C THR A 41 12.08 0.98 9.34
N ALA A 42 12.15 -0.20 9.98
CA ALA A 42 11.91 -1.48 9.33
C ALA A 42 10.52 -2.02 9.68
N PRO A 43 9.76 -2.55 8.72
CA PRO A 43 8.40 -3.02 8.97
C PRO A 43 8.37 -4.37 9.70
N GLN A 44 9.39 -5.21 9.49
CA GLN A 44 9.47 -6.56 10.04
C GLN A 44 10.38 -6.60 11.28
N VAL A 45 10.00 -7.43 12.26
CA VAL A 45 10.86 -7.75 13.41
C VAL A 45 12.01 -8.67 12.98
N ASN A 46 13.12 -8.66 13.71
CA ASN A 46 14.32 -9.42 13.40
C ASN A 46 14.93 -9.09 12.02
N SER A 47 14.78 -7.84 11.56
CA SER A 47 15.43 -7.32 10.36
C SER A 47 16.78 -6.69 10.71
N ASP A 48 17.78 -6.94 9.88
CA ASP A 48 19.10 -6.36 10.01
C ASP A 48 19.18 -5.04 9.22
N ILE A 49 19.69 -4.00 9.87
CA ILE A 49 19.88 -2.67 9.29
C ILE A 49 21.38 -2.39 9.19
N PHE A 50 21.84 -2.12 7.97
CA PHE A 50 23.20 -1.76 7.63
C PHE A 50 23.24 -0.33 7.13
N VAL A 51 24.29 0.41 7.52
CA VAL A 51 24.59 1.75 7.00
C VAL A 51 26.03 1.75 6.51
N ASP A 52 26.24 2.06 5.22
CA ASP A 52 27.53 1.96 4.54
C ASP A 52 28.16 0.58 4.66
N ASN A 53 27.33 -0.46 4.43
CA ASN A 53 27.69 -1.87 4.53
C ASN A 53 28.14 -2.32 5.93
N ILE A 54 27.98 -1.47 6.95
CA ILE A 54 28.31 -1.78 8.35
C ILE A 54 27.01 -2.09 9.08
N PHE A 55 26.93 -3.26 9.70
CA PHE A 55 25.81 -3.64 10.56
C PHE A 55 25.65 -2.63 11.70
N LYS A 56 24.42 -2.13 11.89
CA LYS A 56 24.11 -1.16 12.95
C LYS A 56 23.15 -1.72 13.99
N LYS A 57 22.14 -2.47 13.56
CA LYS A 57 21.08 -2.95 14.45
C LYS A 57 20.33 -4.13 13.85
N LYS A 58 19.87 -5.03 14.72
CA LYS A 58 18.79 -5.97 14.45
C LYS A 58 17.51 -5.51 15.14
N THR A 59 16.40 -5.40 14.41
CA THR A 59 15.12 -4.95 14.96
C THR A 59 14.50 -6.02 15.85
N ASN A 60 13.65 -5.59 16.77
CA ASN A 60 12.85 -6.48 17.61
C ASN A 60 11.44 -5.89 17.80
N PHE A 61 10.60 -6.58 18.56
CA PHE A 61 9.21 -6.19 18.77
C PHE A 61 9.03 -4.80 19.41
N LEU A 62 9.95 -4.39 20.29
CA LEU A 62 9.89 -3.09 20.98
C LEU A 62 10.57 -1.96 20.18
N GLN A 63 11.54 -2.31 19.34
CA GLN A 63 12.35 -1.34 18.61
C GLN A 63 12.55 -1.78 17.15
N ASN A 64 11.65 -1.31 16.29
CA ASN A 64 11.68 -1.55 14.85
C ASN A 64 12.41 -0.44 14.05
N ASN A 65 13.00 0.54 14.74
CA ASN A 65 13.72 1.66 14.13
C ASN A 65 15.19 1.74 14.55
N LEU A 66 15.97 2.44 13.74
CA LEU A 66 17.36 2.82 13.96
C LEU A 66 17.46 4.34 13.86
N PHE A 67 17.98 4.99 14.90
CA PHE A 67 18.32 6.40 14.89
C PHE A 67 19.83 6.56 15.06
N ILE A 68 20.49 7.20 14.09
CA ILE A 68 21.92 7.56 14.17
C ILE A 68 22.03 9.07 14.18
N GLN A 69 22.66 9.61 15.22
CA GLN A 69 22.96 11.04 15.34
C GLN A 69 24.42 11.33 14.99
N ASN A 70 24.75 12.62 14.89
CA ASN A 70 26.11 13.11 14.68
C ASN A 70 26.74 12.62 13.38
N LEU A 71 25.93 12.42 12.34
CA LEU A 71 26.40 12.03 11.02
C LEU A 71 26.97 13.24 10.29
N THR A 72 28.14 13.08 9.68
CA THR A 72 28.66 14.10 8.76
C THR A 72 27.74 14.23 7.55
N PRO A 73 27.44 15.44 7.07
CA PRO A 73 26.55 15.62 5.92
C PRO A 73 27.12 14.98 4.66
N ARG A 74 26.41 13.99 4.11
CA ARG A 74 26.71 13.27 2.86
C ARG A 74 25.58 12.29 2.55
N SER A 75 25.70 11.58 1.43
CA SER A 75 24.88 10.41 1.15
C SER A 75 25.36 9.19 1.95
N TYR A 76 24.41 8.48 2.57
CA TYR A 76 24.61 7.22 3.27
C TYR A 76 23.83 6.12 2.56
N SER A 77 24.47 4.98 2.33
CA SER A 77 23.78 3.79 1.84
C SER A 77 23.13 3.06 3.01
N VAL A 78 21.85 2.72 2.87
CA VAL A 78 21.06 2.02 3.88
C VAL A 78 20.50 0.76 3.26
N LEU A 79 20.75 -0.36 3.89
CA LEU A 79 20.17 -1.66 3.57
C LEU A 79 19.38 -2.15 4.77
N VAL A 80 18.12 -2.48 4.55
CA VAL A 80 17.29 -3.21 5.51
C VAL A 80 17.02 -4.58 4.90
N ALA A 81 17.45 -5.64 5.58
CA ALA A 81 17.37 -7.01 5.08
C ALA A 81 16.77 -7.94 6.14
N LYS A 82 16.05 -8.96 5.69
CA LYS A 82 15.50 -10.03 6.52
C LYS A 82 15.42 -11.29 5.68
N GLU A 83 15.80 -12.42 6.27
CA GLU A 83 15.67 -13.72 5.62
C GLU A 83 14.21 -13.99 5.21
N GLY A 84 14.02 -14.47 3.97
CA GLY A 84 12.70 -14.72 3.39
C GLY A 84 11.97 -13.49 2.87
N TYR A 85 12.59 -12.30 2.90
CA TYR A 85 12.02 -11.05 2.37
C TYR A 85 12.94 -10.42 1.34
N TRP A 86 12.35 -9.69 0.40
CA TRP A 86 13.12 -8.86 -0.52
C TRP A 86 13.80 -7.71 0.24
N PRO A 87 15.11 -7.48 0.05
CA PRO A 87 15.83 -6.43 0.74
C PRO A 87 15.37 -5.06 0.24
N TRP A 88 15.42 -4.07 1.14
CA TRP A 88 15.17 -2.68 0.81
C TRP A 88 16.48 -1.90 0.90
N PHE A 89 16.83 -1.19 -0.18
CA PHE A 89 18.07 -0.44 -0.27
C PHE A 89 17.80 0.99 -0.75
N LYS A 90 18.40 1.98 -0.08
CA LYS A 90 18.40 3.38 -0.51
C LYS A 90 19.71 4.08 -0.23
N LYS A 91 20.03 5.07 -1.06
CA LYS A 91 21.00 6.11 -0.72
C LYS A 91 20.25 7.33 -0.22
N ILE A 92 20.53 7.74 1.01
CA ILE A 92 19.82 8.82 1.70
C ILE A 92 20.81 9.93 1.98
N GLU A 93 20.49 11.13 1.51
CA GLU A 93 21.27 12.33 1.82
C GLU A 93 20.95 12.83 3.22
N VAL A 94 21.99 13.02 4.03
CA VAL A 94 21.90 13.64 5.34
C VAL A 94 22.39 15.07 5.23
N GLU A 95 21.50 16.02 5.50
CA GLU A 95 21.80 17.45 5.51
C GLU A 95 22.22 17.93 6.91
N PRO A 96 23.00 19.04 6.99
CA PRO A 96 23.37 19.61 8.28
C PRO A 96 22.14 20.03 9.09
N LYS A 97 22.11 19.67 10.39
CA LYS A 97 21.02 19.97 11.34
C LYS A 97 19.67 19.32 11.01
N MET A 98 19.60 18.44 10.02
CA MET A 98 18.38 17.73 9.65
C MET A 98 18.49 16.25 9.98
N VAL A 99 17.35 15.62 10.28
CA VAL A 99 17.23 14.17 10.37
C VAL A 99 16.60 13.69 9.07
N ALA A 100 17.35 12.91 8.29
CA ALA A 100 16.80 12.26 7.12
C ALA A 100 16.02 11.02 7.54
N GLU A 101 14.78 10.90 7.10
CA GLU A 101 13.90 9.79 7.48
C GLU A 101 13.69 8.83 6.29
N ALA A 102 13.57 7.54 6.58
CA ALA A 102 13.11 6.57 5.59
C ALA A 102 12.38 5.40 6.24
N ARG A 103 11.31 4.95 5.59
CA ARG A 103 10.52 3.78 6.00
C ARG A 103 10.67 2.70 4.95
N ALA A 104 11.43 1.65 5.28
CA ALA A 104 11.54 0.49 4.41
C ALA A 104 10.16 -0.16 4.22
N PHE A 105 9.93 -0.75 3.06
CA PHE A 105 8.88 -1.74 2.86
C PHE A 105 9.54 -3.07 2.47
N MET A 106 8.89 -4.17 2.80
CA MET A 106 9.43 -5.51 2.57
C MET A 106 8.29 -6.42 2.16
N VAL A 107 8.49 -7.13 1.06
CA VAL A 107 7.58 -8.17 0.57
C VAL A 107 8.23 -9.54 0.83
N PRO A 108 7.49 -10.53 1.39
CA PRO A 108 7.99 -11.90 1.49
C PRO A 108 8.33 -12.46 0.11
N GLN A 109 9.44 -13.20 0.01
CA GLN A 109 9.84 -13.87 -1.24
C GLN A 109 8.92 -15.02 -1.60
N ASP A 110 8.35 -15.69 -0.58
CA ASP A 110 7.37 -16.76 -0.70
C ASP A 110 6.23 -16.53 0.31
N PRO A 111 5.24 -15.68 -0.02
CA PRO A 111 4.11 -15.43 0.86
C PRO A 111 3.29 -16.70 1.09
N LYS A 112 2.89 -16.97 2.34
CA LYS A 112 1.97 -18.07 2.64
C LYS A 112 0.56 -17.69 2.23
N TRP A 113 -0.02 -18.43 1.31
CA TRP A 113 -1.37 -18.17 0.79
C TRP A 113 -2.40 -19.11 1.42
N ASP A 114 -3.43 -18.52 2.01
CA ASP A 114 -4.60 -19.23 2.53
C ASP A 114 -5.63 -19.37 1.42
N ILE A 115 -5.92 -20.60 0.98
CA ILE A 115 -6.94 -20.87 -0.03
C ILE A 115 -8.33 -20.68 0.59
N ILE A 116 -9.11 -19.75 0.04
CA ILE A 116 -10.48 -19.47 0.49
C ILE A 116 -11.47 -20.33 -0.31
N ALA A 117 -11.30 -20.42 -1.63
CA ALA A 117 -12.10 -21.28 -2.49
C ALA A 117 -11.31 -21.69 -3.74
N ASN A 118 -11.62 -22.86 -4.29
CA ASN A 118 -11.02 -23.37 -5.52
C ASN A 118 -12.06 -24.10 -6.39
N GLY A 119 -11.66 -24.50 -7.61
CA GLY A 119 -12.51 -25.29 -8.51
C GLY A 119 -13.66 -24.49 -9.15
N ARG A 120 -13.59 -23.16 -9.10
CA ARG A 120 -14.57 -22.23 -9.70
C ARG A 120 -13.82 -21.30 -10.65
N LYS A 121 -14.41 -20.87 -11.76
CA LYS A 121 -13.76 -19.93 -12.68
C LYS A 121 -14.02 -18.50 -12.22
N PHE A 122 -13.12 -17.91 -11.45
CA PHE A 122 -13.29 -16.56 -10.92
C PHE A 122 -12.98 -15.50 -11.99
N VAL A 123 -13.75 -14.41 -11.98
CA VAL A 123 -13.75 -13.41 -13.06
C VAL A 123 -13.47 -12.00 -12.54
N SER A 124 -14.09 -11.61 -11.42
CA SER A 124 -13.84 -10.31 -10.81
C SER A 124 -13.91 -10.38 -9.29
N ILE A 125 -13.22 -9.45 -8.64
CA ILE A 125 -13.18 -9.29 -7.20
C ILE A 125 -13.27 -7.80 -6.87
N GLN A 126 -14.16 -7.45 -5.94
CA GLN A 126 -14.37 -6.10 -5.43
C GLN A 126 -14.55 -6.13 -3.91
N ILE A 127 -14.15 -5.06 -3.24
CA ILE A 127 -14.30 -4.91 -1.79
C ILE A 127 -15.30 -3.77 -1.52
N SER A 128 -16.13 -3.94 -0.50
CA SER A 128 -17.06 -2.91 -0.04
C SER A 128 -16.29 -1.70 0.52
N PRO A 129 -16.85 -0.47 0.45
CA PRO A 129 -16.21 0.72 1.00
C PRO A 129 -15.88 0.61 2.50
N ASP A 130 -16.72 -0.10 3.27
CA ASP A 130 -16.48 -0.37 4.70
C ASP A 130 -15.49 -1.51 4.97
N GLN A 131 -14.91 -2.09 3.91
CA GLN A 131 -13.91 -3.15 3.90
C GLN A 131 -14.33 -4.44 4.62
N LYS A 132 -15.63 -4.65 4.90
CA LYS A 132 -16.11 -5.86 5.55
C LYS A 132 -16.37 -7.01 4.59
N THR A 133 -16.81 -6.68 3.38
CA THR A 133 -17.34 -7.64 2.41
C THR A 133 -16.53 -7.62 1.13
N ILE A 134 -16.21 -8.79 0.61
CA ILE A 134 -15.60 -8.99 -0.69
C ILE A 134 -16.61 -9.69 -1.58
N ALA A 135 -16.97 -9.03 -2.67
CA ALA A 135 -17.79 -9.62 -3.72
C ALA A 135 -16.86 -10.28 -4.76
N VAL A 136 -17.13 -11.55 -5.06
CA VAL A 136 -16.40 -12.31 -6.08
C VAL A 136 -17.40 -12.83 -7.12
N LEU A 137 -17.10 -12.60 -8.39
CA LEU A 137 -17.91 -13.11 -9.49
C LEU A 137 -17.25 -14.37 -10.05
N ASP A 138 -18.00 -15.48 -10.12
CA ASP A 138 -17.55 -16.69 -10.80
C ASP A 138 -18.39 -17.01 -12.05
N GLU A 139 -17.80 -17.67 -13.03
CA GLU A 139 -18.46 -18.16 -14.24
C GLU A 139 -18.91 -19.61 -14.01
N LYS A 140 -20.20 -19.87 -14.19
CA LYS A 140 -20.81 -21.21 -14.01
C LYS A 140 -20.86 -22.05 -15.29
N GLY A 141 -20.46 -21.46 -16.43
CA GLY A 141 -20.58 -22.05 -17.77
C GLY A 141 -21.74 -21.46 -18.57
N ASN A 142 -21.74 -21.67 -19.89
CA ASN A 142 -22.73 -21.15 -20.85
C ASN A 142 -22.91 -19.62 -20.82
N GLY A 143 -21.88 -18.87 -20.41
CA GLY A 143 -21.95 -17.41 -20.29
C GLY A 143 -22.74 -16.88 -19.09
N ASN A 144 -23.10 -17.76 -18.13
CA ASN A 144 -23.73 -17.36 -16.87
C ASN A 144 -22.68 -17.16 -15.77
N TYR A 145 -22.90 -16.11 -14.99
CA TYR A 145 -22.05 -15.70 -13.89
C TYR A 145 -22.85 -15.67 -12.60
N HIS A 146 -22.18 -15.83 -11.47
CA HIS A 146 -22.84 -15.83 -10.17
C HIS A 146 -21.97 -15.11 -9.14
N LEU A 147 -22.63 -14.24 -8.37
CA LEU A 147 -21.97 -13.38 -7.40
C LEU A 147 -21.99 -14.03 -6.01
N ILE A 148 -20.82 -14.18 -5.41
CA ILE A 148 -20.66 -14.63 -4.02
C ILE A 148 -20.11 -13.49 -3.16
N PHE A 149 -20.44 -13.52 -1.88
CA PHE A 149 -19.96 -12.55 -0.88
C PHE A 149 -19.14 -13.27 0.18
N TYR A 150 -17.98 -12.71 0.52
CA TYR A 150 -17.07 -13.23 1.53
C TYR A 150 -16.84 -12.17 2.60
N LEU A 151 -16.96 -12.55 3.87
CA LEU A 151 -16.67 -11.72 5.03
C LEU A 151 -15.22 -11.90 5.45
N ALA A 152 -14.42 -10.84 5.31
CA ALA A 152 -13.00 -10.84 5.62
C ALA A 152 -12.71 -11.17 7.09
N GLU A 153 -13.47 -10.56 8.00
CA GLU A 153 -13.21 -10.66 9.45
C GLU A 153 -13.47 -12.06 10.02
N THR A 154 -14.50 -12.73 9.50
CA THR A 154 -14.95 -14.03 10.02
C THR A 154 -14.52 -15.19 9.12
N ASN A 155 -13.75 -14.91 8.07
CA ASN A 155 -13.29 -15.88 7.06
C ASN A 155 -14.42 -16.79 6.58
N SER A 156 -15.54 -16.21 6.17
CA SER A 156 -16.73 -16.98 5.78
C SER A 156 -17.41 -16.43 4.54
N ILE A 157 -17.80 -17.33 3.66
CA ILE A 157 -18.68 -17.03 2.52
C ILE A 157 -20.12 -16.93 3.05
N LEU A 158 -20.85 -15.89 2.64
CA LEU A 158 -22.26 -15.74 2.98
C LEU A 158 -23.08 -16.82 2.28
N VAL A 159 -23.98 -17.45 3.03
CA VAL A 159 -24.90 -18.48 2.52
C VAL A 159 -26.10 -17.82 1.86
N GLU A 160 -26.48 -18.30 0.68
CA GLU A 160 -27.71 -17.92 0.02
C GLU A 160 -28.89 -18.63 0.69
N ASP A 161 -29.83 -17.85 1.24
CA ASP A 161 -30.91 -18.40 2.08
C ASP A 161 -31.99 -19.18 1.30
N ASP A 162 -32.09 -18.98 -0.02
CA ASP A 162 -33.11 -19.59 -0.86
C ASP A 162 -32.77 -19.60 -2.37
N GLY A 163 -33.61 -20.29 -3.16
CA GLY A 163 -33.46 -20.34 -4.62
C GLY A 163 -33.74 -19.01 -5.32
N GLN A 164 -34.51 -18.11 -4.70
CA GLN A 164 -34.78 -16.78 -5.23
C GLN A 164 -33.50 -15.93 -5.23
N THR A 165 -32.76 -15.97 -4.12
CA THR A 165 -31.47 -15.32 -3.92
C THR A 165 -30.47 -15.82 -4.96
N LYS A 166 -30.38 -17.14 -5.12
CA LYS A 166 -29.49 -17.76 -6.13
C LYS A 166 -29.77 -17.24 -7.54
N SER A 167 -31.04 -17.17 -7.92
CA SER A 167 -31.47 -16.64 -9.22
C SER A 167 -31.20 -15.13 -9.35
N ALA A 168 -31.46 -14.35 -8.30
CA ALA A 168 -31.23 -12.92 -8.27
C ALA A 168 -29.74 -12.59 -8.46
N LEU A 169 -28.83 -13.35 -7.85
CA LEU A 169 -27.37 -13.18 -7.94
C LEU A 169 -26.71 -13.84 -9.16
N SER A 170 -27.48 -14.45 -10.07
CA SER A 170 -26.97 -15.02 -11.32
C SER A 170 -27.20 -14.12 -12.53
N PHE A 171 -26.15 -13.77 -13.27
CA PHE A 171 -26.19 -12.79 -14.35
C PHE A 171 -25.75 -13.40 -15.69
N PRO A 172 -26.36 -13.02 -16.82
CA PRO A 172 -25.96 -13.49 -18.15
C PRO A 172 -24.76 -12.72 -18.74
N SER A 173 -23.98 -12.03 -17.89
CA SER A 173 -22.82 -11.22 -18.31
C SER A 173 -21.86 -11.02 -17.14
N LYS A 174 -20.55 -10.95 -17.45
CA LYS A 174 -19.50 -10.57 -16.49
C LYS A 174 -19.50 -9.09 -16.13
N ASN A 175 -20.09 -8.26 -16.99
CA ASN A 175 -20.12 -6.81 -16.82
C ASN A 175 -21.26 -6.45 -15.88
N ILE A 176 -20.95 -6.43 -14.58
CA ILE A 176 -21.84 -5.98 -13.51
C ILE A 176 -21.22 -4.76 -12.82
N ASN A 177 -22.08 -3.86 -12.36
CA ASN A 177 -21.71 -2.76 -11.48
C ASN A 177 -22.22 -3.08 -10.07
N LEU A 178 -21.35 -2.89 -9.07
CA LEU A 178 -21.70 -3.06 -7.66
C LEU A 178 -21.78 -1.70 -6.99
N LEU A 179 -22.94 -1.40 -6.45
CA LEU A 179 -23.22 -0.17 -5.71
C LEU A 179 -23.49 -0.54 -4.26
N TRP A 180 -22.65 -0.05 -3.36
CA TRP A 180 -22.67 -0.42 -1.95
C TRP A 180 -23.43 0.61 -1.13
N LEU A 181 -24.29 0.15 -0.22
CA LEU A 181 -25.01 1.00 0.73
C LEU A 181 -25.17 0.24 2.06
N ASP A 182 -24.34 0.58 3.04
CA ASP A 182 -24.29 -0.08 4.35
C ASP A 182 -24.18 -1.61 4.24
N ASN A 183 -25.21 -2.33 4.72
CA ASN A 183 -25.33 -3.78 4.66
C ASN A 183 -26.06 -4.28 3.40
N LYS A 184 -26.27 -3.41 2.41
CA LYS A 184 -26.88 -3.74 1.13
C LYS A 184 -25.92 -3.52 -0.02
N THR A 185 -26.12 -4.29 -1.06
CA THR A 185 -25.42 -4.14 -2.33
C THR A 185 -26.43 -4.22 -3.47
N PHE A 186 -26.38 -3.24 -4.36
CA PHE A 186 -27.17 -3.25 -5.59
C PHE A 186 -26.26 -3.68 -6.73
N VAL A 187 -26.69 -4.74 -7.42
CA VAL A 187 -25.95 -5.34 -8.53
C VAL A 187 -26.69 -5.01 -9.82
N GLN A 188 -26.10 -4.15 -10.63
CA GLN A 188 -26.68 -3.73 -11.90
C GLN A 188 -25.96 -4.40 -13.07
N SER A 189 -26.73 -5.03 -13.96
CA SER A 189 -26.28 -5.44 -15.29
C SER A 189 -27.10 -4.72 -16.36
N ARG A 190 -26.81 -4.96 -17.64
CA ARG A 190 -27.63 -4.47 -18.75
C ARG A 190 -29.07 -5.00 -18.73
N THR A 191 -29.31 -6.15 -18.11
CA THR A 191 -30.58 -6.87 -18.22
C THR A 191 -31.41 -6.85 -16.95
N LYS A 192 -30.79 -6.65 -15.77
CA LYS A 192 -31.49 -6.68 -14.49
C LYS A 192 -30.74 -5.93 -13.40
N ILE A 193 -31.48 -5.58 -12.35
CA ILE A 193 -30.95 -5.03 -11.10
C ILE A 193 -31.36 -5.98 -9.97
N ALA A 194 -30.42 -6.35 -9.12
CA ALA A 194 -30.68 -7.11 -7.90
C ALA A 194 -30.28 -6.28 -6.68
N GLU A 195 -31.12 -6.27 -5.65
CA GLU A 195 -30.74 -5.84 -4.31
C GLU A 195 -30.33 -7.08 -3.51
N ALA A 196 -29.17 -7.03 -2.86
CA ALA A 196 -28.66 -8.04 -1.96
C ALA A 196 -28.50 -7.44 -0.56
N ALA A 197 -29.21 -7.97 0.43
CA ALA A 197 -29.07 -7.62 1.83
C ALA A 197 -28.16 -8.64 2.52
N LEU A 198 -27.12 -8.16 3.19
CA LEU A 198 -26.08 -8.95 3.84
C LEU A 198 -26.35 -9.00 5.35
N ASP A 199 -26.57 -10.19 5.89
CA ASP A 199 -26.71 -10.43 7.33
C ASP A 199 -25.36 -10.93 7.86
N PHE A 200 -24.58 -10.03 8.47
CA PHE A 200 -23.23 -10.34 8.95
C PHE A 200 -23.23 -11.27 10.18
N GLU A 201 -24.29 -11.24 10.99
CA GLU A 201 -24.41 -12.07 12.18
C GLU A 201 -24.77 -13.51 11.82
N LYS A 202 -25.78 -13.68 10.96
CA LYS A 202 -26.20 -15.00 10.48
C LYS A 202 -25.29 -15.55 9.38
N LYS A 203 -24.44 -14.69 8.79
CA LYS A 203 -23.58 -15.00 7.65
C LYS A 203 -24.40 -15.46 6.44
N THR A 204 -25.48 -14.75 6.16
CA THR A 204 -26.36 -15.03 5.02
C THR A 204 -26.53 -13.83 4.11
N VAL A 205 -26.97 -14.08 2.89
CA VAL A 205 -27.38 -13.06 1.94
C VAL A 205 -28.78 -13.39 1.44
N LYS A 206 -29.63 -12.35 1.35
CA LYS A 206 -30.93 -12.41 0.70
C LYS A 206 -30.94 -11.46 -0.47
N ALA A 207 -31.35 -11.95 -1.65
CA ALA A 207 -31.37 -11.13 -2.84
C ALA A 207 -32.67 -11.24 -3.62
N SER A 208 -33.11 -10.11 -4.17
CA SER A 208 -34.31 -10.01 -5.01
C SER A 208 -34.11 -9.05 -6.16
N LEU A 209 -34.79 -9.30 -7.28
CA LEU A 209 -34.79 -8.38 -8.40
C LEU A 209 -35.61 -7.13 -8.06
N ILE A 210 -35.09 -5.97 -8.44
CA ILE A 210 -35.77 -4.68 -8.29
C ILE A 210 -35.89 -3.98 -9.64
N ALA A 211 -36.91 -3.14 -9.80
CA ALA A 211 -37.19 -2.49 -11.07
C ALA A 211 -36.26 -1.30 -11.36
N LYS A 212 -35.80 -0.60 -10.32
CA LYS A 212 -34.97 0.61 -10.43
C LYS A 212 -34.00 0.68 -9.25
N LEU A 213 -32.84 1.31 -9.46
CA LEU A 213 -31.89 1.60 -8.39
C LEU A 213 -32.49 2.58 -7.35
N PRO A 214 -31.99 2.60 -6.11
CA PRO A 214 -32.27 3.66 -5.15
C PRO A 214 -31.98 5.06 -5.71
N GLN A 215 -32.67 6.09 -5.22
CA GLN A 215 -32.54 7.46 -5.74
C GLN A 215 -31.11 7.98 -5.64
N GLU A 216 -30.37 7.58 -4.61
CA GLU A 216 -28.98 7.98 -4.37
C GLU A 216 -28.03 7.56 -5.51
N PHE A 217 -28.40 6.54 -6.29
CA PHE A 217 -27.61 6.05 -7.42
C PHE A 217 -28.18 6.44 -8.80
N GLN A 218 -29.29 7.19 -8.85
CA GLN A 218 -29.90 7.62 -10.11
C GLN A 218 -29.33 8.94 -10.64
N THR A 219 -28.76 9.77 -9.77
CA THR A 219 -28.24 11.10 -10.12
C THR A 219 -26.72 11.08 -10.22
N GLY A 220 -26.20 10.77 -11.39
CA GLY A 220 -24.78 10.90 -11.71
C GLY A 220 -24.54 10.66 -13.18
N GLU A 221 -24.01 11.65 -13.90
CA GLU A 221 -23.43 11.38 -15.21
C GLU A 221 -22.30 10.35 -15.04
N PRO A 222 -22.21 9.33 -15.91
CA PRO A 222 -21.04 8.47 -15.93
C PRO A 222 -19.86 9.35 -16.34
N SER A 223 -19.03 9.74 -15.38
CA SER A 223 -17.80 10.49 -15.62
C SER A 223 -16.92 9.66 -16.55
N GLN A 224 -16.97 10.00 -17.84
CA GLN A 224 -16.17 9.40 -18.89
C GLN A 224 -14.73 9.91 -18.76
N LEU A 225 -13.91 9.13 -18.10
CA LEU A 225 -12.51 8.87 -18.43
C LEU A 225 -12.07 7.70 -17.55
N GLU A 226 -11.66 6.61 -18.19
CA GLU A 226 -11.22 5.34 -17.60
C GLU A 226 -9.88 5.47 -16.85
N GLU A 227 -9.80 6.43 -15.94
CA GLU A 227 -8.68 6.61 -15.02
C GLU A 227 -8.94 5.78 -13.78
N LYS A 228 -8.17 4.71 -13.61
CA LYS A 228 -8.17 3.92 -12.36
C LYS A 228 -7.51 4.79 -11.29
N LYS A 229 -8.31 5.57 -10.58
CA LYS A 229 -7.87 6.47 -9.50
C LYS A 229 -8.18 5.87 -8.13
N ILE A 230 -7.20 5.86 -7.25
CA ILE A 230 -7.35 5.53 -5.82
C ILE A 230 -6.91 6.73 -4.98
N ILE A 231 -7.51 6.89 -3.80
CA ILE A 231 -7.18 7.94 -2.83
C ILE A 231 -6.79 7.25 -1.52
N SER A 232 -5.75 7.76 -0.86
CA SER A 232 -5.24 7.20 0.39
C SER A 232 -6.22 7.45 1.54
N SER A 233 -6.11 6.63 2.60
CA SER A 233 -6.96 6.77 3.81
C SER A 233 -6.88 8.15 4.46
N SER A 234 -5.72 8.80 4.38
CA SER A 234 -5.49 10.17 4.86
C SER A 234 -6.07 11.26 3.96
N GLU A 235 -6.57 10.89 2.78
CA GLU A 235 -7.01 11.80 1.70
C GLU A 235 -5.91 12.73 1.16
N LYS A 236 -4.64 12.48 1.53
CA LYS A 236 -3.51 13.33 1.11
C LYS A 236 -2.87 12.91 -0.19
N THR A 237 -3.12 11.68 -0.64
CA THR A 237 -2.45 11.09 -1.80
C THR A 237 -3.48 10.50 -2.75
N ALA A 238 -3.37 10.84 -4.03
CA ALA A 238 -4.06 10.13 -5.11
C ALA A 238 -3.06 9.39 -5.98
N VAL A 239 -3.46 8.24 -6.52
CA VAL A 239 -2.71 7.51 -7.53
C VAL A 239 -3.64 7.19 -8.69
N THR A 240 -3.19 7.47 -9.91
CA THR A 240 -3.95 7.26 -11.13
C THR A 240 -3.17 6.40 -12.10
N VAL A 241 -3.88 5.49 -12.79
CA VAL A 241 -3.35 4.80 -13.98
C VAL A 241 -3.88 5.49 -15.24
N ASN A 242 -2.96 5.95 -16.09
CA ASN A 242 -3.29 6.36 -17.44
C ASN A 242 -3.24 5.14 -18.38
N SER A 243 -4.41 4.70 -18.82
CA SER A 243 -4.57 3.50 -19.65
C SER A 243 -4.01 3.65 -21.07
N GLN A 244 -3.80 4.87 -21.59
CA GLN A 244 -3.29 5.09 -22.95
C GLN A 244 -1.80 4.82 -23.07
N ASN A 245 -1.03 5.10 -22.02
CA ASN A 245 0.42 4.99 -22.00
C ASN A 245 0.96 4.05 -20.89
N ASN A 246 0.07 3.36 -20.17
CA ASN A 246 0.39 2.47 -19.04
C ASN A 246 1.28 3.13 -17.98
N GLU A 247 1.01 4.41 -17.70
CA GLU A 247 1.71 5.17 -16.67
C GLU A 247 0.94 5.17 -15.36
N ILE A 248 1.66 4.94 -14.27
CA ILE A 248 1.15 5.16 -12.91
C ILE A 248 1.68 6.49 -12.42
N GLN A 249 0.79 7.37 -12.00
CA GLN A 249 1.10 8.70 -11.50
C GLN A 249 0.59 8.87 -10.08
N ALA A 250 1.34 9.59 -9.25
CA ALA A 250 0.95 9.95 -7.89
C ALA A 250 0.82 11.47 -7.76
N GLN A 251 -0.17 11.92 -7.01
CA GLN A 251 -0.45 13.31 -6.72
C GLN A 251 -0.60 13.51 -5.20
N TRP A 252 0.09 14.52 -4.67
CA TRP A 252 -0.11 15.02 -3.32
C TRP A 252 -1.24 16.05 -3.30
N LEU A 253 -2.33 15.71 -2.61
CA LEU A 253 -3.57 16.48 -2.56
C LEU A 253 -3.57 17.54 -1.44
N ASP A 254 -2.80 17.32 -0.37
CA ASP A 254 -2.76 18.22 0.77
C ASP A 254 -2.01 19.51 0.43
N LYS A 255 -2.64 20.66 0.71
CA LYS A 255 -2.13 21.99 0.42
C LYS A 255 -1.47 22.66 1.64
N GLU A 256 -1.72 22.15 2.84
CA GLU A 256 -1.30 22.78 4.10
C GLU A 256 0.01 22.20 4.63
N THR A 257 0.31 20.94 4.31
CA THR A 257 1.51 20.27 4.77
C THR A 257 2.65 20.31 3.76
N ARG A 258 3.88 20.25 4.29
CA ARG A 258 5.08 20.07 3.47
C ARG A 258 5.00 18.72 2.75
N LEU A 259 5.49 18.68 1.51
CA LEU A 259 5.67 17.44 0.76
C LEU A 259 6.50 16.44 1.58
N PRO A 260 6.05 15.18 1.69
CA PRO A 260 6.81 14.14 2.36
C PRO A 260 8.06 13.77 1.55
N TYR A 261 9.05 13.14 2.19
CA TYR A 261 10.34 12.83 1.58
C TYR A 261 10.26 11.95 0.32
N TYR A 262 9.15 11.21 0.14
CA TYR A 262 8.93 10.28 -0.96
C TYR A 262 8.20 10.93 -2.15
N PHE A 263 7.94 12.24 -2.12
CA PHE A 263 7.44 13.03 -3.25
C PHE A 263 8.49 14.07 -3.69
N GLU A 264 8.82 14.06 -4.99
CA GLU A 264 9.74 15.04 -5.59
C GLU A 264 9.04 16.36 -5.99
N GLY A 265 7.71 16.33 -6.07
CA GLY A 265 6.85 17.46 -6.41
C GLY A 265 5.40 17.15 -6.03
N LYS A 266 4.44 18.01 -6.36
CA LYS A 266 3.01 17.71 -6.10
C LYS A 266 2.48 16.58 -6.99
N GLU A 267 3.12 16.34 -8.12
CA GLU A 267 2.80 15.26 -9.06
C GLU A 267 4.09 14.59 -9.50
N MET A 268 4.04 13.27 -9.67
CA MET A 268 5.17 12.49 -10.18
C MET A 268 4.70 11.23 -10.89
N THR A 269 5.42 10.85 -11.94
CA THR A 269 5.26 9.52 -12.55
C THR A 269 6.01 8.48 -11.72
N LEU A 270 5.29 7.49 -11.20
CA LEU A 270 5.87 6.39 -10.43
C LEU A 270 6.51 5.35 -11.34
N LEU A 271 5.78 4.92 -12.38
CA LEU A 271 6.18 3.84 -13.28
C LEU A 271 5.61 4.09 -14.69
N LYS A 272 6.43 3.83 -15.71
CA LYS A 272 5.98 3.67 -17.11
C LYS A 272 6.09 2.19 -17.45
N SER A 273 4.96 1.48 -17.47
CA SER A 273 4.96 0.03 -17.66
C SER A 273 4.90 -0.35 -19.15
N GLN A 274 5.62 -1.40 -19.53
CA GLN A 274 5.46 -2.03 -20.85
C GLN A 274 4.25 -2.98 -20.91
N PHE A 275 3.74 -3.37 -19.73
CA PHE A 275 2.57 -4.23 -19.58
C PHE A 275 1.34 -3.40 -19.21
N HIS A 276 0.17 -3.86 -19.64
CA HIS A 276 -1.09 -3.25 -19.23
C HIS A 276 -1.27 -3.36 -17.71
N ILE A 277 -1.73 -2.26 -17.09
CA ILE A 277 -1.95 -2.19 -15.64
C ILE A 277 -3.45 -2.38 -15.37
N ASP A 278 -3.79 -3.55 -14.82
CA ASP A 278 -5.18 -3.95 -14.61
C ASP A 278 -5.79 -3.31 -13.37
N LYS A 279 -5.01 -3.19 -12.31
CA LYS A 279 -5.50 -2.74 -11.01
C LYS A 279 -4.39 -2.17 -10.16
N ILE A 280 -4.74 -1.19 -9.34
CA ILE A 280 -3.88 -0.61 -8.32
C ILE A 280 -4.61 -0.57 -6.98
N ALA A 281 -3.85 -0.63 -5.89
CA ALA A 281 -4.31 -0.35 -4.53
C ALA A 281 -3.12 0.16 -3.71
N PHE A 282 -3.40 0.81 -2.58
CA PHE A 282 -2.34 1.08 -1.61
C PHE A 282 -1.85 -0.24 -0.97
N PHE A 283 -0.56 -0.30 -0.67
CA PHE A 283 -0.01 -1.41 0.09
C PHE A 283 -0.57 -1.39 1.51
N PRO A 284 -0.89 -2.54 2.14
CA PRO A 284 -1.48 -2.58 3.48
C PRO A 284 -0.78 -1.64 4.48
N TYR A 285 -1.54 -0.73 5.09
CA TYR A 285 -1.06 0.26 6.08
C TYR A 285 0.00 1.25 5.58
N ARG A 286 0.11 1.44 4.26
CA ARG A 286 1.11 2.32 3.64
C ARG A 286 0.47 3.21 2.58
N GLU A 287 0.85 4.47 2.58
CA GLU A 287 0.38 5.47 1.60
C GLU A 287 1.50 5.92 0.65
N ASP A 288 2.72 5.44 0.88
CA ASP A 288 3.94 5.70 0.11
C ASP A 288 4.40 4.46 -0.70
N VAL A 289 3.57 3.42 -0.73
CA VAL A 289 3.78 2.18 -1.50
C VAL A 289 2.42 1.76 -2.06
N ILE A 290 2.40 1.39 -3.34
CA ILE A 290 1.22 0.78 -3.97
C ILE A 290 1.50 -0.67 -4.34
N ILE A 291 0.42 -1.39 -4.58
CA ILE A 291 0.41 -2.69 -5.21
C ILE A 291 -0.29 -2.54 -6.56
N PHE A 292 0.26 -3.14 -7.60
CA PHE A 292 -0.34 -3.13 -8.92
C PHE A 292 -0.31 -4.52 -9.58
N ALA A 293 -1.33 -4.82 -10.38
CA ALA A 293 -1.36 -5.99 -11.25
C ALA A 293 -0.90 -5.58 -12.64
N ALA A 294 0.11 -6.28 -13.15
CA ALA A 294 0.60 -6.15 -14.52
C ALA A 294 0.26 -7.42 -15.31
N ASP A 295 -0.39 -7.22 -16.44
CA ASP A 295 -0.88 -8.28 -17.32
C ASP A 295 0.22 -9.30 -17.62
N THR A 296 -0.08 -10.59 -17.45
CA THR A 296 0.85 -11.74 -17.70
C THR A 296 2.12 -11.80 -16.85
N GLN A 297 2.36 -10.84 -15.95
CA GLN A 297 3.55 -10.81 -15.09
C GLN A 297 3.25 -11.19 -13.64
N GLY A 298 2.13 -10.70 -13.11
CA GLY A 298 1.75 -10.93 -11.71
C GLY A 298 1.36 -9.64 -10.99
N ILE A 299 1.55 -9.64 -9.67
CA ILE A 299 1.33 -8.51 -8.78
C ILE A 299 2.66 -8.06 -8.21
N PHE A 300 2.86 -6.75 -8.15
CA PHE A 300 4.07 -6.12 -7.67
C PHE A 300 3.75 -5.00 -6.68
N ALA A 301 4.64 -4.80 -5.71
CA ALA A 301 4.66 -3.61 -4.87
C ALA A 301 5.65 -2.59 -5.47
N LEU A 302 5.28 -1.32 -5.46
CA LEU A 302 6.07 -0.19 -5.95
C LEU A 302 6.09 0.92 -4.90
N GLU A 303 7.28 1.30 -4.45
CA GLU A 303 7.45 2.49 -3.60
C GLU A 303 7.40 3.79 -4.38
N PHE A 304 7.08 4.87 -3.67
CA PHE A 304 7.06 6.22 -4.24
C PHE A 304 8.42 6.88 -4.17
N ASP A 305 9.18 6.55 -3.12
CA ASP A 305 10.50 7.08 -2.83
C ASP A 305 11.45 6.82 -4.00
N ASN A 306 11.85 7.90 -4.69
CA ASN A 306 12.77 7.86 -5.82
C ASN A 306 14.20 8.26 -5.43
N ARG A 307 14.53 8.35 -4.14
CA ARG A 307 15.92 8.58 -3.74
C ARG A 307 16.81 7.50 -4.36
N ASN A 308 17.99 7.91 -4.84
CA ASN A 308 18.88 7.11 -5.72
C ASN A 308 18.38 6.96 -7.18
N ASN A 309 17.49 7.83 -7.67
CA ASN A 309 16.92 7.81 -9.03
C ASN A 309 16.34 6.45 -9.42
N SER A 310 15.81 5.72 -8.45
CA SER A 310 15.31 4.38 -8.62
C SER A 310 14.23 4.13 -7.58
N ARG A 311 13.06 3.69 -8.04
CA ARG A 311 12.00 3.16 -7.19
C ARG A 311 12.11 1.64 -7.15
N LEU A 312 12.01 1.09 -5.95
CA LEU A 312 12.00 -0.33 -5.73
C LEU A 312 10.66 -0.94 -6.15
N VAL A 313 10.75 -1.96 -7.00
CA VAL A 313 9.63 -2.82 -7.38
C VAL A 313 9.92 -4.22 -6.85
N GLN A 314 9.00 -4.78 -6.06
CA GLN A 314 9.14 -6.13 -5.49
C GLN A 314 7.97 -7.02 -5.95
N PRO A 315 8.23 -8.26 -6.39
CA PRO A 315 7.16 -9.19 -6.75
C PRO A 315 6.41 -9.63 -5.50
N VAL A 316 5.08 -9.56 -5.54
CA VAL A 316 4.16 -10.00 -4.48
C VAL A 316 3.55 -11.36 -4.83
N TYR A 317 3.14 -11.53 -6.08
CA TYR A 317 2.53 -12.77 -6.57
C TYR A 317 2.86 -12.97 -8.04
N LYS A 318 3.18 -14.20 -8.44
CA LYS A 318 3.36 -14.56 -9.85
C LYS A 318 2.17 -15.41 -10.29
N GLY A 319 1.46 -14.94 -11.29
CA GLY A 319 0.23 -15.55 -11.77
C GLY A 319 -0.02 -15.28 -13.23
N LYS A 320 -1.15 -15.77 -13.76
CA LYS A 320 -1.49 -15.58 -15.18
C LYS A 320 -2.31 -14.32 -15.41
N LYS A 321 -3.42 -14.17 -14.68
CA LYS A 321 -4.33 -13.02 -14.77
C LYS A 321 -4.86 -12.67 -13.38
N PRO A 322 -3.96 -12.27 -12.46
CA PRO A 322 -4.36 -12.01 -11.09
C PRO A 322 -5.24 -10.75 -11.02
N ASN A 323 -6.34 -10.83 -10.29
CA ASN A 323 -7.13 -9.69 -9.86
C ASN A 323 -7.21 -9.72 -8.34
N PHE A 324 -7.08 -8.57 -7.68
CA PHE A 324 -6.91 -8.51 -6.24
C PHE A 324 -7.65 -7.35 -5.60
N VAL A 325 -7.92 -7.42 -4.31
CA VAL A 325 -8.30 -6.28 -3.49
C VAL A 325 -7.44 -6.28 -2.23
N VAL A 326 -7.22 -5.08 -1.68
CA VAL A 326 -6.49 -4.90 -0.43
C VAL A 326 -7.50 -4.49 0.63
N SER A 327 -7.40 -5.14 1.79
CA SER A 327 -8.17 -4.78 2.98
C SER A 327 -7.19 -4.21 4.00
N GLU A 328 -7.34 -2.93 4.30
CA GLU A 328 -6.64 -2.25 5.39
C GLU A 328 -7.16 -2.73 6.76
N LYS A 329 -8.41 -3.18 6.82
CA LYS A 329 -9.04 -3.63 8.08
C LYS A 329 -8.28 -4.79 8.73
N ASP A 330 -7.91 -5.79 7.94
CA ASP A 330 -7.15 -6.98 8.39
C ASP A 330 -5.71 -7.03 7.85
N GLY A 331 -5.35 -6.08 6.99
CA GLY A 331 -4.01 -5.95 6.40
C GLY A 331 -3.70 -7.03 5.37
N LYS A 332 -4.73 -7.64 4.76
CA LYS A 332 -4.58 -8.74 3.81
C LYS A 332 -4.79 -8.29 2.36
N ILE A 333 -4.18 -9.07 1.49
CA ILE A 333 -4.48 -9.08 0.05
C ILE A 333 -5.37 -10.28 -0.21
N TYR A 334 -6.46 -10.03 -0.92
CA TYR A 334 -7.37 -11.04 -1.42
C TYR A 334 -7.24 -11.11 -2.93
N LEU A 335 -7.04 -12.31 -3.47
CA LEU A 335 -6.61 -12.50 -4.84
C LEU A 335 -7.40 -13.62 -5.50
N ILE A 336 -7.82 -13.39 -6.73
CA ILE A 336 -8.30 -14.43 -7.65
C ILE A 336 -7.30 -14.57 -8.80
N ASP A 337 -6.94 -15.80 -9.12
CA ASP A 337 -6.18 -16.13 -10.33
C ASP A 337 -6.68 -17.47 -10.87
N GLU A 338 -7.20 -17.44 -12.10
CA GLU A 338 -7.88 -18.55 -12.76
C GLU A 338 -8.99 -19.21 -11.90
N SER A 339 -8.64 -20.30 -11.22
CA SER A 339 -9.59 -21.18 -10.52
C SER A 339 -9.52 -21.12 -9.00
N VAL A 340 -8.69 -20.21 -8.47
CA VAL A 340 -8.40 -20.12 -7.04
C VAL A 340 -8.69 -18.72 -6.54
N PHE A 341 -9.37 -18.64 -5.40
CA PHE A 341 -9.56 -17.44 -4.59
C PHE A 341 -8.85 -17.67 -3.26
N PHE A 342 -7.92 -16.78 -2.91
CA PHE A 342 -7.02 -16.97 -1.78
C PHE A 342 -6.60 -15.63 -1.19
N SER A 343 -5.97 -15.65 -0.03
CA SER A 343 -5.50 -14.45 0.64
C SER A 343 -4.14 -14.63 1.29
N THR A 344 -3.44 -13.53 1.54
CA THR A 344 -2.21 -13.51 2.34
C THR A 344 -2.09 -12.20 3.11
N LYS A 345 -1.23 -12.20 4.12
CA LYS A 345 -0.77 -11.01 4.83
C LYS A 345 0.69 -10.76 4.43
N LEU A 346 1.00 -9.54 4.00
CA LEU A 346 2.35 -9.13 3.62
C LEU A 346 3.20 -8.63 4.79
#